data_AF-A0A3A9JC98-F1
#
_entry.id   AF-A0A3A9JC98-F1
#
_cell.length_a   1.000
_cell.length_b   1.000
_cell.length_c   1.000
_cell.angle_alpha   90.00
_cell.angle_beta   90.00
_cell.angle_gamma   90.00
#
_symmetry.space_group_name_H-M   'P 1'
#
loop_
_entity.id
_entity.type
_entity.pdbx_description
1 polymer ?
#
loop_
_entity_poly.entity_id
_entity_poly.type
_entity_poly.pdbx_seq_one_letter_code
_entity_poly.pdbx_strand_id
1 'polypeptide(L)'
;EAQRGPSSGPAGLPRHADRLHGAGTLSFELSVGRDRVIVNCGAAPAAEAAWRDALRSTAAHSTLTLSDTNSSELKDDGLGRRVESVEAERQEANGAQWLDASHDGYKKGFGVIHRRRLYLSESGDDLRGEDAVEGEDTPAFAIRFHLHPGIVASLQEDENAVLLRLPSGASWRLRASRAKAGLEESVFMAGEPRRSSQVVLTAEAGIASVQWALSRVNLPQPAGEG
;
A
#
# COMPACT_ATOMS: atom_id res chain seq x y z
N GLU A 1 -16.92 21.00 12.63
CA GLU A 1 -16.40 19.71 12.15
C GLU A 1 -17.44 18.63 12.40
N ALA A 2 -17.82 17.87 11.38
CA ALA A 2 -18.67 16.69 11.58
C ALA A 2 -17.75 15.49 11.83
N GLN A 3 -17.47 15.20 13.10
CA GLN A 3 -16.90 13.91 13.50
C GLN A 3 -17.96 12.84 13.21
N ARG A 4 -17.80 12.13 12.08
CA ARG A 4 -18.48 10.85 11.90
C ARG A 4 -17.66 9.83 12.69
N GLY A 5 -18.30 9.20 13.68
CA GLY A 5 -17.68 8.11 14.43
C GLY A 5 -17.25 6.96 13.51
N PRO A 6 -16.47 6.00 14.04
CA PRO A 6 -15.95 4.89 13.25
C PRO A 6 -17.09 4.15 12.55
N SER A 7 -16.97 3.98 11.24
CA SER A 7 -17.89 3.15 10.48
C SER A 7 -17.39 1.71 10.50
N SER A 8 -18.17 0.81 11.08
CA SER A 8 -18.01 -0.63 10.94
C SER A 8 -18.99 -1.14 9.88
N GLY A 9 -18.51 -1.89 8.90
CA GLY A 9 -19.36 -2.47 7.86
C GLY A 9 -18.97 -3.91 7.52
N PRO A 10 -19.91 -4.74 7.02
CA PRO A 10 -19.57 -6.05 6.50
C PRO A 10 -18.55 -5.90 5.36
N ALA A 11 -17.49 -6.70 5.39
CA ALA A 11 -16.46 -6.66 4.37
C ALA A 11 -16.91 -7.38 3.07
N GLY A 12 -16.97 -6.62 1.98
CA GLY A 12 -17.01 -7.15 0.60
C GLY A 12 -18.35 -7.70 0.12
N LEU A 13 -18.31 -8.33 -1.06
CA LEU A 13 -19.49 -8.89 -1.73
C LEU A 13 -19.95 -10.22 -1.10
N PRO A 14 -21.21 -10.65 -1.35
CA PRO A 14 -21.68 -11.99 -1.03
C PRO A 14 -20.76 -13.07 -1.62
N ARG A 15 -20.70 -14.23 -0.97
CA ARG A 15 -19.93 -15.39 -1.48
C ARG A 15 -20.33 -15.69 -2.94
N HIS A 16 -19.37 -16.05 -3.77
CA HIS A 16 -19.52 -16.35 -5.21
C HIS A 16 -19.78 -15.13 -6.11
N ALA A 17 -20.06 -13.95 -5.54
CA ALA A 17 -20.01 -12.68 -6.27
C ALA A 17 -18.60 -12.05 -6.23
N ASP A 18 -17.67 -12.63 -5.48
CA ASP A 18 -16.32 -12.15 -5.21
C ASP A 18 -15.23 -12.83 -6.05
N ARG A 19 -15.61 -13.55 -7.13
CA ARG A 19 -14.69 -14.30 -7.99
C ARG A 19 -13.54 -13.46 -8.57
N LEU A 20 -13.79 -12.19 -8.87
CA LEU A 20 -12.79 -11.28 -9.41
C LEU A 20 -12.23 -10.30 -8.37
N HIS A 21 -12.60 -10.45 -7.09
CA HIS A 21 -12.12 -9.56 -6.04
C HIS A 21 -10.69 -9.91 -5.65
N GLY A 22 -9.90 -8.86 -5.39
CA GLY A 22 -8.56 -8.97 -4.85
C GLY A 22 -8.55 -8.93 -3.31
N ALA A 23 -7.49 -9.48 -2.73
CA ALA A 23 -7.19 -9.46 -1.30
C ALA A 23 -6.43 -8.17 -0.89
N GLY A 24 -6.83 -7.02 -1.46
CA GLY A 24 -6.15 -5.73 -1.34
C GLY A 24 -6.69 -4.80 -0.26
N THR A 25 -7.33 -5.31 0.80
CA THR A 25 -7.91 -4.47 1.86
C THR A 25 -6.88 -3.51 2.45
N LEU A 26 -7.30 -2.25 2.68
CA LEU A 26 -6.47 -1.10 3.09
C LEU A 26 -5.35 -0.68 2.12
N SER A 27 -5.36 -1.18 0.88
CA SER A 27 -4.54 -0.58 -0.18
C SER A 27 -5.03 0.82 -0.55
N PHE A 28 -4.14 1.62 -1.14
CA PHE A 28 -4.46 2.94 -1.65
C PHE A 28 -3.69 3.24 -2.93
N GLU A 29 -4.11 4.29 -3.63
CA GLU A 29 -3.40 4.86 -4.77
C GLU A 29 -3.18 6.36 -4.51
N LEU A 30 -2.09 6.91 -5.04
CA LEU A 30 -1.71 8.31 -4.86
C LEU A 30 -1.30 8.91 -6.20
N SER A 31 -1.81 10.11 -6.48
CA SER A 31 -1.37 10.94 -7.60
C SER A 31 -0.97 12.34 -7.13
N VAL A 32 0.03 12.92 -7.80
CA VAL A 32 0.46 14.31 -7.61
C VAL A 32 0.15 15.07 -8.89
N GLY A 33 -0.87 15.92 -8.87
CA GLY A 33 -1.40 16.51 -10.09
C GLY A 33 -1.85 15.43 -11.07
N ARG A 34 -1.18 15.33 -12.22
CA ARG A 34 -1.46 14.31 -13.27
C ARG A 34 -0.59 13.06 -13.16
N ASP A 35 0.42 13.08 -12.29
CA ASP A 35 1.35 11.98 -12.15
C ASP A 35 0.81 10.96 -11.15
N ARG A 36 0.46 9.77 -11.65
CA ARG A 36 0.19 8.61 -10.77
C ARG A 36 1.52 8.17 -10.15
N VAL A 37 1.58 8.13 -8.83
CA VAL A 37 2.80 7.78 -8.08
C VAL A 37 2.69 6.36 -7.55
N ILE A 38 1.83 6.16 -6.55
CA ILE A 38 1.51 4.84 -5.98
C ILE A 38 0.25 4.33 -6.67
N VAL A 39 0.31 3.10 -7.16
CA VAL A 39 -0.77 2.38 -7.83
C VAL A 39 -0.93 0.99 -7.21
N ASN A 40 -1.91 0.22 -7.68
CA ASN A 40 -1.89 -1.24 -7.54
C ASN A 40 -1.49 -1.89 -8.87
N CYS A 41 -1.24 -3.21 -8.89
CA CYS A 41 -0.89 -3.91 -10.13
C CYS A 41 -2.02 -3.91 -11.17
N GLY A 42 -3.25 -3.58 -10.79
CA GLY A 42 -4.41 -3.58 -11.68
C GLY A 42 -5.11 -4.94 -11.75
N ALA A 43 -5.94 -5.13 -12.77
CA ALA A 43 -6.73 -6.35 -12.94
C ALA A 43 -6.86 -6.71 -14.42
N ALA A 44 -6.79 -8.01 -14.72
CA ALA A 44 -6.97 -8.53 -16.07
C ALA A 44 -7.95 -9.71 -16.06
N PRO A 45 -9.27 -9.46 -15.96
CA PRO A 45 -10.27 -10.51 -15.80
C PRO A 45 -10.36 -11.49 -16.99
N ALA A 46 -9.83 -11.10 -18.15
CA ALA A 46 -9.74 -11.95 -19.35
C ALA A 46 -8.39 -12.69 -19.49
N ALA A 47 -7.43 -12.47 -18.60
CA ALA A 47 -6.15 -13.16 -18.63
C ALA A 47 -6.26 -14.62 -18.16
N GLU A 48 -5.19 -15.39 -18.38
CA GLU A 48 -5.06 -16.75 -17.87
C GLU A 48 -5.20 -16.79 -16.33
N ALA A 49 -5.65 -17.93 -15.80
CA ALA A 49 -5.98 -18.08 -14.37
C ALA A 49 -4.83 -17.66 -13.45
N ALA A 50 -3.59 -18.06 -13.75
CA ALA A 50 -2.42 -17.69 -12.96
C ALA A 50 -2.21 -16.17 -12.87
N TRP A 51 -2.38 -15.45 -13.98
CA TRP A 51 -2.29 -13.98 -14.00
C TRP A 51 -3.45 -13.33 -13.24
N ARG A 52 -4.66 -13.87 -13.37
CA ARG A 52 -5.82 -13.38 -12.60
C ARG A 52 -5.59 -13.52 -11.11
N ASP A 53 -5.10 -14.67 -10.64
CA ASP A 53 -4.87 -14.88 -9.21
C ASP A 53 -3.68 -14.10 -8.69
N ALA A 54 -2.61 -13.96 -9.47
CA ALA A 54 -1.48 -13.11 -9.11
C ALA A 54 -1.93 -11.66 -8.86
N LEU A 55 -2.76 -11.09 -9.75
CA LEU A 55 -3.28 -9.73 -9.62
C LEU A 55 -4.31 -9.58 -8.48
N ARG A 56 -4.97 -10.68 -8.09
CA ARG A 56 -5.88 -10.70 -6.94
C ARG A 56 -5.14 -10.82 -5.61
N SER A 57 -3.86 -11.20 -5.60
CA SER A 57 -3.10 -11.38 -4.35
C SER A 57 -2.94 -10.08 -3.57
N THR A 58 -2.77 -10.17 -2.25
CA THR A 58 -2.45 -9.00 -1.41
C THR A 58 -1.13 -8.37 -1.84
N ALA A 59 -0.15 -9.18 -2.28
CA ALA A 59 1.15 -8.73 -2.78
C ALA A 59 1.08 -7.93 -4.10
N ALA A 60 -0.06 -7.92 -4.78
CA ALA A 60 -0.31 -7.09 -5.98
C ALA A 60 -0.95 -5.73 -5.65
N HIS A 61 -1.10 -5.42 -4.36
CA HIS A 61 -1.72 -4.20 -3.87
C HIS A 61 -0.78 -3.44 -2.93
N SER A 62 -0.92 -2.12 -2.89
CA SER A 62 -0.11 -1.23 -2.06
C SER A 62 -0.53 -1.27 -0.60
N THR A 63 -0.32 -2.41 0.06
CA THR A 63 -0.73 -2.73 1.44
C THR A 63 0.27 -3.70 2.10
N LEU A 64 -0.03 -4.13 3.32
CA LEU A 64 0.78 -5.06 4.11
C LEU A 64 0.46 -6.52 3.79
N THR A 65 1.50 -7.34 3.63
CA THR A 65 1.45 -8.82 3.65
C THR A 65 2.19 -9.35 4.86
N LEU A 66 1.61 -10.32 5.56
CA LEU A 66 2.23 -10.94 6.74
C LEU A 66 2.69 -12.35 6.41
N SER A 67 3.99 -12.62 6.57
CA SER A 67 4.64 -13.89 6.20
C SER A 67 4.20 -14.38 4.81
N ASP A 68 4.26 -13.49 3.82
CA ASP A 68 3.84 -13.70 2.42
C ASP A 68 2.43 -14.30 2.24
N THR A 69 1.54 -14.06 3.21
CA THR A 69 0.18 -14.59 3.21
C THR A 69 -0.83 -13.51 2.80
N ASN A 70 -1.77 -13.89 1.93
CA ASN A 70 -2.87 -13.02 1.56
C ASN A 70 -3.83 -12.76 2.74
N SER A 71 -4.31 -11.52 2.85
CA SER A 71 -5.33 -11.11 3.83
C SER A 71 -6.69 -11.78 3.58
N SER A 72 -6.92 -12.26 2.36
CA SER A 72 -8.03 -13.13 1.98
C SER A 72 -7.51 -14.25 1.07
N GLU A 73 -7.89 -15.48 1.38
CA GLU A 73 -7.60 -16.67 0.58
C GLU A 73 -8.27 -16.56 -0.79
N LEU A 74 -7.50 -16.81 -1.84
CA LEU A 74 -7.99 -16.83 -3.21
C LEU A 74 -8.40 -18.25 -3.59
N LYS A 75 -9.59 -18.39 -4.18
CA LYS A 75 -10.10 -19.63 -4.77
C LYS A 75 -10.59 -19.37 -6.20
N ASP A 76 -10.79 -20.45 -6.96
CA ASP A 76 -11.28 -20.41 -8.33
C ASP A 76 -12.68 -19.79 -8.46
N ASP A 77 -13.50 -19.96 -7.42
CA ASP A 77 -14.90 -19.57 -7.34
C ASP A 77 -15.16 -18.31 -6.50
N GLY A 78 -14.12 -17.67 -5.95
CA GLY A 78 -14.31 -16.57 -5.01
C GLY A 78 -13.16 -16.36 -4.04
N LEU A 79 -13.50 -15.78 -2.89
CA LEU A 79 -12.64 -15.71 -1.73
C LEU A 79 -13.01 -16.81 -0.73
N GLY A 80 -11.99 -17.45 -0.15
CA GLY A 80 -12.13 -18.48 0.89
C GLY A 80 -12.27 -17.87 2.29
N ARG A 81 -11.26 -18.11 3.14
CA ARG A 81 -11.01 -17.25 4.32
C ARG A 81 -10.86 -15.82 3.83
N ARG A 82 -11.55 -14.86 4.44
CA ARG A 82 -11.51 -13.46 4.01
C ARG A 82 -11.63 -12.52 5.19
N VAL A 83 -11.36 -11.25 4.94
CA VAL A 83 -11.71 -10.16 5.85
C VAL A 83 -13.21 -10.21 6.12
N GLU A 84 -13.60 -10.17 7.39
CA GLU A 84 -15.01 -10.16 7.83
C GLU A 84 -15.39 -8.78 8.38
N SER A 85 -14.46 -8.12 9.07
CA SER A 85 -14.65 -6.78 9.63
C SER A 85 -13.62 -5.80 9.09
N VAL A 86 -14.11 -4.61 8.73
CA VAL A 86 -13.29 -3.42 8.48
C VAL A 86 -13.82 -2.29 9.36
N GLU A 87 -12.92 -1.68 10.11
CA GLU A 87 -13.19 -0.45 10.84
C GLU A 87 -12.46 0.70 10.15
N ALA A 88 -13.11 1.85 10.00
CA ALA A 88 -12.49 3.04 9.46
C ALA A 88 -13.05 4.30 10.11
N GLU A 89 -12.15 5.21 10.46
CA GLU A 89 -12.44 6.54 10.95
C GLU A 89 -11.65 7.56 10.15
N ARG A 90 -12.34 8.57 9.60
CA ARG A 90 -11.72 9.69 8.91
C ARG A 90 -11.95 10.96 9.71
N GLN A 91 -10.88 11.71 9.93
CA GLN A 91 -10.91 13.02 10.54
C GLN A 91 -10.26 14.05 9.61
N GLU A 92 -10.65 15.30 9.77
CA GLU A 92 -10.15 16.42 8.98
C GLU A 92 -10.09 17.64 9.87
N ALA A 93 -8.92 18.28 9.94
CA ALA A 93 -8.69 19.48 10.75
C ALA A 93 -7.64 20.36 10.07
N ASN A 94 -7.92 21.66 9.97
CA ASN A 94 -7.02 22.65 9.35
C ASN A 94 -6.54 22.22 7.95
N GLY A 95 -7.44 21.65 7.14
CA GLY A 95 -7.15 21.17 5.77
C GLY A 95 -6.35 19.86 5.69
N ALA A 96 -5.75 19.40 6.79
CA ALA A 96 -5.08 18.12 6.85
C ALA A 96 -6.08 16.96 7.03
N GLN A 97 -5.71 15.79 6.52
CA GLN A 97 -6.55 14.60 6.48
C GLN A 97 -5.96 13.49 7.33
N TRP A 98 -6.79 12.83 8.14
CA TRP A 98 -6.44 11.64 8.89
C TRP A 98 -7.37 10.49 8.53
N LEU A 99 -6.80 9.31 8.32
CA LEU A 99 -7.54 8.06 8.18
C LEU A 99 -6.93 7.04 9.13
N ASP A 100 -7.75 6.43 9.97
CA ASP A 100 -7.39 5.27 10.78
C ASP A 100 -8.30 4.11 10.36
N ALA A 101 -7.74 3.03 9.85
CA ALA A 101 -8.50 1.89 9.39
C ALA A 101 -7.84 0.56 9.77
N SER A 102 -8.64 -0.47 10.04
CA SER A 102 -8.17 -1.79 10.42
C SER A 102 -9.00 -2.91 9.77
N HIS A 103 -8.42 -4.11 9.69
CA HIS A 103 -9.15 -5.30 9.24
C HIS A 103 -8.64 -6.60 9.88
N ASP A 104 -9.50 -7.61 9.92
CA ASP A 104 -9.27 -8.88 10.62
C ASP A 104 -8.78 -10.04 9.74
N GLY A 105 -8.27 -9.72 8.55
CA GLY A 105 -7.90 -10.72 7.52
C GLY A 105 -6.84 -11.73 7.98
N TYR A 106 -6.00 -11.34 8.94
CA TYR A 106 -4.95 -12.18 9.51
C TYR A 106 -5.34 -12.85 10.83
N LYS A 107 -6.51 -12.53 11.40
CA LYS A 107 -6.92 -12.99 12.73
C LYS A 107 -7.02 -14.50 12.85
N LYS A 108 -7.63 -15.17 11.86
CA LYS A 108 -7.78 -16.65 11.88
C LYS A 108 -6.45 -17.39 11.67
N GLY A 109 -5.50 -16.81 10.94
CA GLY A 109 -4.23 -17.47 10.60
C GLY A 109 -3.10 -17.18 11.59
N PHE A 110 -3.08 -15.97 12.15
CA PHE A 110 -1.97 -15.45 12.95
C PHE A 110 -2.41 -14.81 14.27
N GLY A 111 -3.72 -14.67 14.54
CA GLY A 111 -4.21 -14.03 15.75
C GLY A 111 -4.10 -12.50 15.76
N VAL A 112 -3.78 -11.87 14.63
CA VAL A 112 -3.49 -10.42 14.55
C VAL A 112 -4.48 -9.63 13.69
N ILE A 113 -4.61 -8.34 14.00
CA ILE A 113 -5.30 -7.32 13.19
C ILE A 113 -4.27 -6.49 12.45
N HIS A 114 -4.53 -6.19 11.17
CA HIS A 114 -3.74 -5.19 10.45
C HIS A 114 -4.44 -3.84 10.55
N ARG A 115 -3.71 -2.81 10.99
CA ARG A 115 -4.17 -1.43 11.09
C ARG A 115 -3.27 -0.51 10.29
N ARG A 116 -3.86 0.35 9.48
CA ARG A 116 -3.18 1.39 8.73
C ARG A 116 -3.72 2.76 9.14
N ARG A 117 -2.81 3.64 9.53
CA ARG A 117 -3.08 5.06 9.73
C ARG A 117 -2.42 5.86 8.62
N LEU A 118 -3.13 6.84 8.07
CA LEU A 118 -2.62 7.77 7.07
C LEU A 118 -2.86 9.20 7.53
N TYR A 119 -1.86 10.05 7.28
CA TYR A 119 -1.94 11.49 7.43
C TYR A 119 -1.51 12.16 6.13
N LEU A 120 -2.35 13.03 5.59
CA LEU A 120 -1.98 13.89 4.46
C LEU A 120 -1.98 15.35 4.94
N SER A 121 -0.86 16.05 4.75
CA SER A 121 -0.76 17.47 5.05
C SER A 121 -1.74 18.30 4.23
N GLU A 122 -2.08 19.50 4.72
CA GLU A 122 -2.92 20.47 4.00
C GLU A 122 -2.37 20.80 2.60
N SER A 123 -1.05 20.94 2.47
CA SER A 123 -0.39 21.19 1.18
C SER A 123 -0.45 20.01 0.20
N GLY A 124 -0.77 18.81 0.70
CA GLY A 124 -0.67 17.56 -0.06
C GLY A 124 0.75 17.10 -0.36
N ASP A 125 1.78 17.80 0.15
CA ASP A 125 3.20 17.54 -0.12
C ASP A 125 3.87 16.59 0.87
N ASP A 126 3.13 16.11 1.87
CA ASP A 126 3.60 15.19 2.89
C ASP A 126 2.50 14.18 3.24
N LEU A 127 2.68 12.94 2.78
CA LEU A 127 1.85 11.79 3.15
C LEU A 127 2.64 10.92 4.13
N ARG A 128 2.12 10.73 5.33
CA ARG A 128 2.69 9.83 6.33
C ARG A 128 1.76 8.65 6.53
N GLY A 129 2.33 7.50 6.85
CA GLY A 129 1.57 6.35 7.25
C GLY A 129 2.23 5.55 8.36
N GLU A 130 1.41 4.79 9.06
CA GLU A 130 1.83 3.76 10.00
C GLU A 130 1.03 2.49 9.70
N ASP A 131 1.74 1.40 9.45
CA ASP A 131 1.16 0.07 9.37
C ASP A 131 1.54 -0.69 10.63
N ALA A 132 0.54 -1.19 11.35
CA ALA A 132 0.67 -1.91 12.59
C ALA A 132 0.04 -3.31 12.50
N VAL A 133 0.69 -4.27 13.15
CA VAL A 133 0.20 -5.61 13.38
C VAL A 133 -0.16 -5.73 14.85
N GLU A 134 -1.45 -5.72 15.17
CA GLU A 134 -1.97 -5.73 16.54
C GLU A 134 -2.31 -7.17 16.96
N GLY A 135 -1.52 -7.74 17.87
CA GLY A 135 -1.72 -9.07 18.46
C GLY A 135 -0.55 -9.45 19.38
N GLU A 136 -0.58 -10.65 19.96
CA GLU A 136 0.46 -11.11 20.89
C GLU A 136 1.77 -11.44 20.16
N ASP A 137 1.70 -12.26 19.11
CA ASP A 137 2.84 -12.61 18.27
C ASP A 137 2.80 -11.81 16.97
N THR A 138 3.90 -11.13 16.63
CA THR A 138 4.03 -10.39 15.36
C THR A 138 5.02 -11.08 14.43
N PRO A 139 4.54 -11.84 13.42
CA PRO A 139 5.40 -12.40 12.39
C PRO A 139 6.05 -11.31 11.53
N ALA A 140 7.09 -11.69 10.79
CA ALA A 140 7.67 -10.80 9.78
C ALA A 140 6.62 -10.42 8.73
N PHE A 141 6.69 -9.18 8.25
CA PHE A 141 5.78 -8.65 7.25
C PHE A 141 6.48 -7.71 6.28
N ALA A 142 5.82 -7.49 5.14
CA ALA A 142 6.25 -6.56 4.12
C ALA A 142 5.12 -5.58 3.79
N ILE A 143 5.45 -4.30 3.65
CA ILE A 143 4.54 -3.27 3.14
C ILE A 143 4.99 -2.92 1.73
N ARG A 144 4.09 -3.05 0.76
CA ARG A 144 4.40 -2.80 -0.65
C ARG A 144 3.78 -1.48 -1.10
N PHE A 145 4.50 -0.77 -1.95
CA PHE A 145 4.00 0.38 -2.70
C PHE A 145 4.37 0.22 -4.17
N HIS A 146 3.43 -0.22 -4.99
CA HIS A 146 3.66 -0.36 -6.43
C HIS A 146 3.73 1.02 -7.07
N LEU A 147 4.76 1.24 -7.87
CA LEU A 147 4.99 2.50 -8.55
C LEU A 147 4.40 2.44 -9.96
N HIS A 148 3.76 3.54 -10.38
CA HIS A 148 3.35 3.66 -11.77
C HIS A 148 4.59 3.57 -12.69
N PRO A 149 4.53 2.92 -13.86
CA PRO A 149 5.68 2.75 -14.75
C PRO A 149 6.37 4.04 -15.23
N GLY A 150 5.74 5.20 -15.04
CA GLY A 150 6.35 6.51 -15.35
C GLY A 150 7.22 7.07 -14.24
N ILE A 151 7.26 6.45 -13.05
CA ILE A 151 8.07 6.89 -11.92
C ILE A 151 9.46 6.28 -12.03
N VAL A 152 10.48 7.13 -11.94
CA VAL A 152 11.87 6.67 -11.83
C VAL A 152 12.23 6.61 -10.35
N ALA A 153 12.59 5.43 -9.86
CA ALA A 153 12.92 5.19 -8.46
C ALA A 153 14.41 4.86 -8.27
N SER A 154 15.00 5.37 -7.19
CA SER A 154 16.39 5.11 -6.79
C SER A 154 16.43 4.85 -5.30
N LEU A 155 17.01 3.71 -4.91
CA LEU A 155 17.27 3.39 -3.51
C LEU A 155 18.44 4.25 -3.00
N GLN A 156 18.24 4.86 -1.84
CA GLN A 156 19.25 5.59 -1.08
C GLN A 156 19.55 4.79 0.20
N GLU A 157 20.41 3.76 0.09
CA GLU A 157 20.63 2.76 1.16
C GLU A 157 21.06 3.39 2.48
N ASP A 158 21.99 4.36 2.45
CA ASP A 158 22.48 5.07 3.64
C ASP A 158 21.40 5.83 4.40
N GLU A 159 20.30 6.19 3.74
CA GLU A 159 19.17 6.93 4.33
C GLU A 159 17.95 6.06 4.65
N ASN A 160 18.01 4.75 4.37
CA ASN A 160 16.84 3.85 4.40
C ASN A 160 15.63 4.45 3.66
N ALA A 161 15.89 4.97 2.45
CA ALA A 161 14.94 5.78 1.69
C ALA A 161 14.92 5.40 0.20
N VAL A 162 13.83 5.74 -0.49
CA VAL A 162 13.72 5.66 -1.95
C VAL A 162 13.37 7.03 -2.50
N LEU A 163 14.20 7.55 -3.41
CA LEU A 163 13.92 8.77 -4.16
C LEU A 163 13.08 8.43 -5.39
N LEU A 164 11.98 9.15 -5.57
CA LEU A 164 11.03 9.02 -6.67
C LEU A 164 11.05 10.30 -7.50
N ARG A 165 11.35 10.18 -8.80
CA ARG A 165 11.26 11.27 -9.77
C ARG A 165 10.02 11.07 -10.63
N LEU A 166 9.16 12.08 -10.62
CA LEU A 166 7.89 12.09 -11.35
C LEU A 166 8.09 12.63 -12.78
N PRO A 167 7.22 12.26 -13.75
CA PRO A 167 7.25 12.80 -15.11
C PRO A 167 7.17 14.34 -15.18
N SER A 168 6.45 14.99 -14.26
CA SER A 168 6.43 16.46 -14.15
C SER A 168 7.76 17.11 -13.74
N GLY A 169 8.75 16.32 -13.34
CA GLY A 169 10.04 16.78 -12.81
C GLY A 169 10.06 16.93 -11.28
N ALA A 170 8.91 16.85 -10.61
CA ALA A 170 8.85 16.83 -9.15
C ALA A 170 9.61 15.62 -8.59
N SER A 171 10.21 15.79 -7.41
CA SER A 171 10.91 14.72 -6.70
C SER A 171 10.28 14.52 -5.33
N TRP A 172 10.14 13.26 -4.95
CA TRP A 172 9.55 12.82 -3.70
C TRP A 172 10.47 11.79 -3.06
N ARG A 173 10.45 11.68 -1.73
CA ARG A 173 11.26 10.69 -1.01
C ARG A 173 10.36 9.89 -0.10
N LEU A 174 10.42 8.56 -0.23
CA LEU A 174 9.84 7.62 0.70
C LEU A 174 10.90 7.23 1.74
N ARG A 175 10.60 7.40 3.03
CA ARG A 175 11.44 6.95 4.14
C ARG A 175 10.64 6.02 5.05
N ALA A 176 11.33 5.10 5.71
CA ALA A 176 10.71 4.21 6.70
C ALA A 176 11.56 4.12 7.96
N SER A 177 10.88 3.84 9.08
CA SER A 177 11.52 3.50 10.35
C SER A 177 11.08 2.11 10.79
N ARG A 178 11.99 1.37 11.46
CA ARG A 178 11.77 -0.02 11.92
C ARG A 178 11.52 -1.06 10.82
N ALA A 179 11.73 -0.69 9.56
CA ALA A 179 11.75 -1.59 8.42
C ALA A 179 12.90 -1.22 7.48
N LYS A 180 13.41 -2.21 6.75
CA LYS A 180 14.38 -2.00 5.67
C LYS A 180 13.64 -1.64 4.38
N ALA A 181 13.98 -0.52 3.76
CA ALA A 181 13.47 -0.15 2.45
C ALA A 181 14.25 -0.85 1.34
N GLY A 182 13.54 -1.37 0.35
CA GLY A 182 14.08 -1.98 -0.86
C GLY A 182 13.30 -1.59 -2.10
N LEU A 183 13.89 -1.84 -3.27
CA LEU A 183 13.26 -1.65 -4.58
C LEU A 183 13.19 -3.01 -5.29
N GLU A 184 11.98 -3.45 -5.65
CA GLU A 184 11.73 -4.73 -6.32
C GLU A 184 11.04 -4.51 -7.67
N GLU A 185 11.10 -5.52 -8.55
CA GLU A 185 10.33 -5.53 -9.80
C GLU A 185 8.83 -5.62 -9.52
N SER A 186 8.02 -5.02 -10.41
CA SER A 186 6.57 -5.05 -10.34
C SER A 186 5.97 -5.06 -11.76
N VAL A 187 4.66 -5.25 -11.83
CA VAL A 187 3.86 -5.13 -13.06
C VAL A 187 2.77 -4.08 -12.86
N PHE A 188 2.39 -3.43 -13.95
CA PHE A 188 1.23 -2.57 -14.03
C PHE A 188 0.32 -3.05 -15.17
N MET A 189 -0.90 -3.46 -14.82
CA MET A 189 -1.87 -4.11 -15.70
C MET A 189 -3.22 -3.38 -15.67
N ALA A 190 -3.20 -2.13 -16.12
CA ALA A 190 -4.38 -1.30 -16.36
C ALA A 190 -4.43 -0.89 -17.83
N GLY A 191 -4.61 -1.88 -18.71
CA GLY A 191 -4.44 -1.79 -20.16
C GLY A 191 -3.37 -2.79 -20.63
N GLU A 192 -2.53 -2.38 -21.59
CA GLU A 192 -1.36 -3.15 -22.00
C GLU A 192 -0.42 -3.39 -20.79
N PRO A 193 0.01 -4.63 -20.52
CA PRO A 193 0.93 -4.94 -19.43
C PRO A 193 2.24 -4.18 -19.56
N ARG A 194 2.68 -3.55 -18.47
CA ARG A 194 3.95 -2.82 -18.41
C ARG A 194 4.77 -3.29 -17.21
N ARG A 195 6.08 -3.41 -17.42
CA ARG A 195 7.03 -3.54 -16.30
C ARG A 195 7.01 -2.25 -15.48
N SER A 196 7.10 -2.40 -14.17
CA SER A 196 7.27 -1.30 -13.21
C SER A 196 8.18 -1.75 -12.08
N SER A 197 8.27 -0.93 -11.04
CA SER A 197 8.95 -1.26 -9.79
C SER A 197 8.01 -1.01 -8.61
N GLN A 198 8.39 -1.51 -7.45
CA GLN A 198 7.70 -1.28 -6.19
C GLN A 198 8.71 -1.00 -5.09
N VAL A 199 8.33 -0.13 -4.15
CA VAL A 199 9.05 0.00 -2.89
C VAL A 199 8.53 -1.06 -1.93
N VAL A 200 9.43 -1.79 -1.28
CA VAL A 200 9.09 -2.80 -0.28
C VAL A 200 9.74 -2.43 1.04
N LEU A 201 8.94 -2.33 2.09
CA LEU A 201 9.41 -2.13 3.45
C LEU A 201 9.30 -3.45 4.20
N THR A 202 10.44 -4.05 4.55
CA THR A 202 10.49 -5.35 5.22
C THR A 202 10.74 -5.16 6.72
N ALA A 203 9.84 -5.70 7.54
CA ALA A 203 9.94 -5.72 9.00
C ALA A 203 10.19 -7.15 9.49
N GLU A 204 11.20 -7.30 10.35
CA GLU A 204 11.50 -8.57 11.01
C GLU A 204 10.42 -8.94 12.03
N ALA A 205 10.36 -10.23 12.39
CA ALA A 205 9.45 -10.70 13.43
C ALA A 205 9.68 -9.95 14.76
N GLY A 206 8.59 -9.65 15.47
CA GLY A 206 8.57 -8.87 16.71
C GLY A 206 8.45 -7.36 16.53
N ILE A 207 8.59 -6.82 15.31
CA ILE A 207 8.32 -5.40 15.04
C ILE A 207 6.81 -5.20 14.92
N ALA A 208 6.16 -4.54 15.88
CA ALA A 208 4.70 -4.37 15.90
C ALA A 208 4.17 -3.26 14.96
N SER A 209 4.99 -2.25 14.62
CA SER A 209 4.59 -1.22 13.67
C SER A 209 5.76 -0.59 12.93
N VAL A 210 5.46 -0.15 11.70
CA VAL A 210 6.38 0.54 10.79
C VAL A 210 5.76 1.87 10.40
N GLN A 211 6.52 2.95 10.62
CA GLN A 211 6.14 4.29 10.18
C GLN A 211 6.89 4.64 8.90
N TRP A 212 6.18 5.22 7.95
CA TRP A 212 6.74 5.67 6.68
C TRP A 212 6.22 7.06 6.32
N ALA A 213 7.01 7.78 5.52
CA ALA A 213 6.67 9.10 5.02
C ALA A 213 7.08 9.22 3.56
N LEU A 214 6.16 9.71 2.73
CA LEU A 214 6.38 10.09 1.35
C LEU A 214 6.19 11.60 1.26
N SER A 215 7.30 12.34 1.11
CA SER A 215 7.29 13.80 1.14
C SER A 215 7.97 14.39 -0.09
N ARG A 216 7.49 15.54 -0.56
CA ARG A 216 8.13 16.29 -1.65
C ARG A 216 9.52 16.75 -1.21
N VAL A 217 10.51 16.62 -2.09
CA VAL A 217 11.88 17.09 -1.85
C VAL A 217 12.29 18.11 -2.91
N ASN A 218 12.90 19.20 -2.45
CA ASN A 218 13.56 20.16 -3.33
C ASN A 218 15.01 19.71 -3.51
N LEU A 219 15.29 19.04 -4.63
CA LEU A 219 16.68 18.75 -5.01
C LEU A 219 17.30 20.02 -5.61
N PRO A 220 18.55 20.36 -5.25
CA PRO A 220 19.28 21.42 -5.96
C PRO A 220 19.31 21.09 -7.45
N GLN A 221 19.05 22.07 -8.32
CA GLN A 221 19.34 21.88 -9.74
C GLN A 221 20.84 21.63 -9.89
N PRO A 222 21.27 20.66 -10.73
CA PRO A 222 22.67 20.59 -11.10
C PRO A 222 23.06 21.94 -11.70
N ALA A 223 24.19 22.50 -11.25
CA ALA A 223 24.71 23.73 -11.80
C ALA A 223 24.84 23.55 -13.32
N GLY A 224 24.12 24.37 -14.09
CA GLY A 224 24.20 24.33 -15.54
C GLY A 224 25.66 24.52 -15.95
N GLU A 225 26.16 23.61 -16.78
CA GLU A 225 27.41 23.83 -17.50
C GLU A 225 27.20 25.07 -18.38
N GLY A 226 27.90 26.15 -18.02
CA GLY A 226 27.98 27.39 -18.78
C GLY A 226 28.98 27.30 -19.94
#